data_AF-A0A2D6SX21-F1
#
_entry.id   AF-A0A2D6SX21-F1
#
_cell.length_a   1.000
_cell.length_b   1.000
_cell.length_c   1.000
_cell.angle_alpha   90.00
_cell.angle_beta   90.00
_cell.angle_gamma   90.00
#
_symmetry.space_group_name_H-M   'P 1'
#
loop_
_entity.id
_entity.type
_entity.pdbx_description
1 polymer ?
#
loop_
_entity_poly.entity_id
_entity_poly.type
_entity_poly.pdbx_seq_one_letter_code
_entity_poly.pdbx_strand_id
1 'polypeptide(L)'
;MLPSSILNARKLGFGVPFENWLRGPLLEFLREVLFDSSDLCECLFDRNVLEQIIDEHVAGRRNSGFLLWKLMNFCLWARRYRVG
;
A
#
# COMPACT_ATOMS: atom_id res chain seq x y z
N MET A 1 18.72 29.17 -15.62
CA MET A 1 19.75 28.63 -14.69
C MET A 1 19.07 28.24 -13.39
N LEU A 2 19.44 27.12 -12.78
CA LEU A 2 18.92 26.69 -11.47
C LEU A 2 19.74 27.34 -10.33
N PRO A 3 19.13 27.61 -9.16
CA PRO A 3 19.84 28.14 -7.99
C PRO A 3 20.97 27.21 -7.52
N SER A 4 22.11 27.78 -7.10
CA SER A 4 23.26 27.03 -6.57
C SER A 4 22.91 26.15 -5.36
N SER A 5 21.87 26.50 -4.62
CA SER A 5 21.34 25.72 -3.51
C SER A 5 20.71 24.38 -3.95
N ILE A 6 20.17 24.30 -5.17
CA ILE A 6 19.62 23.07 -5.75
C ILE A 6 20.75 22.19 -6.28
N LEU A 7 21.76 22.80 -6.91
CA LEU A 7 22.93 22.07 -7.44
C LEU A 7 23.76 21.42 -6.32
N ASN A 8 23.81 22.04 -5.15
CA ASN A 8 24.57 21.56 -3.98
C ASN A 8 23.70 20.84 -2.94
N ALA A 9 22.41 20.60 -3.22
CA ALA A 9 21.54 19.91 -2.29
C ALA A 9 22.01 18.45 -2.11
N ARG A 10 22.04 17.98 -0.87
CA ARG A 10 22.27 16.56 -0.56
C ARG A 10 21.16 15.75 -1.22
N LYS A 11 21.50 14.62 -1.87
CA LYS A 11 20.50 13.68 -2.40
C LYS A 11 19.56 13.26 -1.27
N LEU A 12 18.37 13.82 -1.26
CA LEU A 12 17.25 13.36 -0.45
C LEU A 12 16.64 12.18 -1.22
N GLY A 13 16.59 11.02 -0.58
CA GLY A 13 15.90 9.87 -1.18
C GLY A 13 14.44 10.26 -1.41
N PHE A 14 13.95 10.03 -2.63
CA PHE A 14 12.52 10.15 -2.91
C PHE A 14 11.83 8.91 -2.34
N GLY A 15 11.60 8.92 -1.03
CA GLY A 15 10.77 7.90 -0.39
C GLY A 15 9.37 7.94 -1.00
N VAL A 16 8.88 6.78 -1.42
CA VAL A 16 7.50 6.68 -1.91
C VAL A 16 6.56 6.91 -0.73
N PRO A 17 5.60 7.84 -0.82
CA PRO A 17 4.75 8.19 0.30
C PRO A 17 3.58 7.20 0.44
N PHE A 18 3.89 5.91 0.59
CA PHE A 18 2.91 4.82 0.69
C PHE A 18 1.87 5.08 1.79
N GLU A 19 2.32 5.62 2.92
CA GLU A 19 1.45 6.02 4.02
C GLU A 19 0.39 7.02 3.60
N ASN A 20 0.78 8.10 2.90
CA ASN A 20 -0.16 9.13 2.50
C ASN A 20 -1.13 8.61 1.42
N TRP A 21 -0.65 7.76 0.52
CA TRP A 21 -1.49 7.20 -0.52
C TRP A 21 -2.52 6.21 0.03
N LEU A 22 -2.09 5.28 0.89
CA LEU A 22 -2.93 4.20 1.40
C LEU A 22 -3.82 4.62 2.57
N ARG A 23 -3.59 5.78 3.19
CA ARG A 23 -4.57 6.44 4.08
C ARG A 23 -5.61 7.27 3.33
N GLY A 24 -5.30 7.71 2.12
CA GLY A 24 -6.11 8.66 1.37
C GLY A 24 -6.53 8.09 0.02
N PRO A 25 -5.97 8.59 -1.09
CA PRO A 25 -6.49 8.36 -2.43
C PRO A 25 -6.54 6.89 -2.87
N LEU A 26 -5.73 6.01 -2.28
CA LEU A 26 -5.69 4.59 -2.61
C LEU A 26 -6.36 3.69 -1.58
N LEU A 27 -6.97 4.21 -0.51
CA LEU A 27 -7.56 3.39 0.55
C LEU A 27 -8.69 2.49 0.03
N GLU A 28 -9.62 3.06 -0.75
CA GLU A 28 -10.75 2.30 -1.28
C GLU A 28 -10.29 1.24 -2.29
N PHE A 29 -9.32 1.59 -3.15
CA PHE A 29 -8.73 0.63 -4.08
C PHE A 29 -7.96 -0.49 -3.37
N LEU A 30 -7.23 -0.17 -2.29
CA LEU A 30 -6.57 -1.16 -1.44
C LEU A 30 -7.60 -2.16 -0.87
N ARG A 31 -8.72 -1.67 -0.34
CA ARG A 31 -9.80 -2.51 0.19
C ARG A 31 -10.42 -3.39 -0.89
N GLU A 32 -10.72 -2.82 -2.06
CA GLU A 32 -11.24 -3.56 -3.20
C GLU A 32 -10.32 -4.73 -3.58
N VAL A 33 -9.02 -4.47 -3.71
CA VAL A 33 -8.03 -5.48 -4.10
C VAL A 33 -7.84 -6.57 -3.04
N LEU A 34 -7.82 -6.20 -1.75
CA LEU A 34 -7.54 -7.15 -0.67
C LEU A 34 -8.73 -8.03 -0.31
N PHE A 35 -9.95 -7.55 -0.55
CA PHE A 35 -11.20 -8.18 -0.10
C PHE A 35 -12.07 -8.69 -1.24
N ASP A 36 -11.53 -8.77 -2.45
CA ASP A 36 -12.21 -9.37 -3.58
C ASP A 36 -12.36 -10.89 -3.38
N SER A 37 -13.60 -11.31 -3.15
CA SER A 37 -13.97 -12.71 -2.91
C SER A 37 -13.64 -13.68 -4.05
N SER A 38 -13.33 -13.17 -5.25
CA SER A 38 -12.99 -14.00 -6.41
C SER A 38 -11.49 -14.33 -6.51
N ASP A 39 -10.66 -13.74 -5.65
CA ASP A 39 -9.21 -13.86 -5.71
C ASP A 39 -8.64 -14.82 -4.64
N LEU A 40 -7.51 -15.45 -4.97
CA LEU A 40 -6.70 -16.27 -4.06
C LEU A 40 -6.41 -15.56 -2.72
N CYS A 41 -6.34 -14.23 -2.72
CA CYS A 41 -6.06 -13.45 -1.52
C CYS A 41 -7.11 -13.60 -0.43
N GLU A 42 -8.39 -13.76 -0.75
CA GLU A 42 -9.44 -13.98 0.25
C GLU A 42 -9.21 -15.29 1.03
N CYS A 43 -8.65 -16.30 0.37
CA CYS A 43 -8.33 -17.59 0.99
C CYS A 43 -7.00 -17.58 1.77
N LEU A 44 -6.07 -16.68 1.43
CA LEU A 44 -4.72 -16.64 2.01
C LEU A 44 -4.62 -15.78 3.26
N PHE A 45 -5.48 -14.77 3.41
CA PHE A 45 -5.38 -13.80 4.49
C PHE A 45 -6.62 -13.84 5.39
N ASP A 46 -6.39 -13.72 6.69
CA ASP A 46 -7.48 -13.50 7.64
C ASP A 46 -8.01 -12.07 7.46
N ARG A 47 -9.28 -11.98 7.06
CA ARG A 47 -10.00 -10.72 6.84
C ARG A 47 -9.98 -9.82 8.07
N ASN A 48 -10.21 -10.35 9.27
CA ASN A 48 -10.26 -9.55 10.50
C ASN A 48 -8.89 -8.93 10.81
N VAL A 49 -7.82 -9.71 10.57
CA VAL A 49 -6.45 -9.21 10.76
C VAL A 49 -6.12 -8.12 9.74
N LEU A 50 -6.51 -8.27 8.48
CA LEU A 50 -6.32 -7.24 7.46
C LEU A 50 -7.08 -5.96 7.77
N GLU A 51 -8.35 -6.07 8.18
CA GLU A 51 -9.15 -4.91 8.58
C GLU A 51 -8.51 -4.17 9.75
N GLN A 52 -8.05 -4.87 10.78
CA GLN A 52 -7.33 -4.26 11.90
C GLN A 52 -6.08 -3.50 11.44
N ILE A 53 -5.26 -4.09 10.56
CA ILE A 53 -4.04 -3.46 10.05
C ILE A 53 -4.38 -2.19 9.24
N ILE A 54 -5.41 -2.25 8.40
CA ILE A 54 -5.89 -1.10 7.62
C ILE A 54 -6.38 0.00 8.57
N ASP A 55 -7.19 -0.33 9.57
CA ASP A 55 -7.75 0.66 10.49
C ASP A 55 -6.68 1.31 11.38
N GLU A 56 -5.71 0.53 11.88
CA GLU A 56 -4.54 1.08 12.58
C GLU A 56 -3.72 2.00 11.67
N HIS A 57 -3.61 1.65 10.38
CA HIS A 57 -2.92 2.48 9.40
C HIS A 57 -3.65 3.78 9.15
N VAL A 58 -4.94 3.73 8.81
CA VAL A 58 -5.79 4.89 8.51
C VAL A 58 -5.87 5.84 9.71
N ALA A 59 -6.02 5.30 10.91
CA ALA A 59 -6.06 6.09 12.14
C ALA A 59 -4.70 6.70 12.55
N GLY A 60 -3.62 6.43 11.82
CA GLY A 60 -2.29 6.93 12.15
C GLY A 60 -1.64 6.27 13.37
N ARG A 61 -2.25 5.21 13.93
CA ARG A 61 -1.72 4.50 15.10
C ARG A 61 -0.48 3.68 14.76
N ARG A 62 -0.39 3.16 13.53
CA ARG A 62 0.74 2.38 13.04
C ARG A 62 1.03 2.65 11.57
N ASN A 63 2.29 2.84 11.21
CA ASN A 63 2.67 2.95 9.79
C ASN A 63 2.85 1.56 9.16
N SER A 64 1.77 1.07 8.55
CA SER A 64 1.74 -0.18 7.78
C SER A 64 1.78 0.05 6.26
N GLY A 65 2.08 1.26 5.79
CA GLY A 65 1.93 1.62 4.37
C GLY A 65 2.76 0.74 3.43
N PHE A 66 4.01 0.44 3.79
CA PHE A 66 4.84 -0.45 2.98
C PHE A 66 4.38 -1.91 3.01
N LEU A 67 3.77 -2.37 4.12
CA LEU A 67 3.19 -3.71 4.20
C LEU A 67 1.94 -3.82 3.31
N LEU A 68 1.01 -2.89 3.48
CA LEU A 68 -0.24 -2.83 2.72
C LEU A 68 0.03 -2.69 1.22
N TRP A 69 1.03 -1.90 0.84
CA TRP A 69 1.49 -1.81 -0.55
C TRP A 69 1.92 -3.18 -1.11
N LYS A 70 2.71 -3.95 -0.36
CA LYS A 70 3.16 -5.29 -0.81
C LYS A 70 1.99 -6.25 -0.96
N LEU A 71 1.07 -6.27 0.00
CA LEU A 71 -0.11 -7.15 -0.04
C LEU A 71 -1.00 -6.82 -1.25
N MET A 72 -1.27 -5.54 -1.48
CA MET A 72 -2.04 -5.08 -2.64
C MET A 72 -1.39 -5.53 -3.96
N ASN A 73 -0.08 -5.32 -4.11
CA ASN A 73 0.63 -5.74 -5.32
C ASN A 73 0.65 -7.25 -5.49
N PHE A 74 0.76 -8.01 -4.40
CA PHE A 74 0.68 -9.46 -4.43
C PHE A 74 -0.68 -9.94 -4.95
N CYS A 75 -1.78 -9.37 -4.46
CA CYS A 75 -3.12 -9.72 -4.92
C CYS A 75 -3.35 -9.34 -6.39
N LEU A 76 -2.91 -8.15 -6.80
CA LEU A 76 -2.97 -7.73 -8.21
C LEU A 76 -2.18 -8.68 -9.13
N TRP A 77 -0.99 -9.10 -8.69
CA TRP A 77 -0.19 -10.08 -9.41
C TRP A 77 -0.91 -11.44 -9.49
N ALA A 78 -1.39 -11.96 -8.37
CA ALA A 78 -2.09 -13.25 -8.33
C ALA A 78 -3.32 -13.25 -9.25
N ARG A 79 -4.13 -12.18 -9.21
CA ARG A 79 -5.27 -11.94 -10.12
C ARG A 79 -4.82 -11.92 -11.59
N ARG A 80 -3.77 -11.17 -11.90
CA ARG A 80 -3.28 -10.98 -13.29
C ARG A 80 -2.77 -12.28 -13.92
N TYR A 81 -2.17 -13.16 -13.11
CA TYR A 81 -1.58 -14.42 -13.58
C TYR A 81 -2.44 -15.64 -13.27
N ARG A 82 -3.63 -15.46 -12.67
CA ARG A 82 -4.56 -16.52 -12.27
C ARG A 82 -3.87 -17.61 -11.46
N VAL A 83 -3.10 -17.16 -10.46
CA VAL A 83 -2.44 -18.06 -9.52
C VAL A 83 -3.52 -18.53 -8.55
N GLY A 84 -3.86 -19.81 -8.61
CA GLY A 84 -4.92 -20.46 -7.85
C GLY A 84 -5.14 -21.89 -8.35
#